data_AF-Q5JFC6-F1
#
_entry.id   AF-Q5JFC6-F1
#
_cell.length_a   1.000
_cell.length_b   1.000
_cell.length_c   1.000
_cell.angle_alpha   90.00
_cell.angle_beta   90.00
_cell.angle_gamma   90.00
#
_symmetry.space_group_name_H-M   'P 1'
#
loop_
_entity.id
_entity.type
_entity.pdbx_description
1 polymer ?
#
loop_
_entity_poly.entity_id
_entity_poly.type
_entity_poly.pdbx_seq_one_letter_code
_entity_poly.pdbx_strand_id
1 'polypeptide(L)'
;MTEQDHQEAKVVEPLAKFQSRVRPQGRVMVPIYIREYFGLQDGDFVIVIIRIPDQNRKIIGRVFAVAKLYDRGVFTIPKPVRDRFGLKVGDFVEILLVDYIHVKSLITNKMGPTLSPKSQFEAIDEQQERKILERIYNND
;
A
#
# COMPACT_ATOMS: atom_id res chain seq x y z
N MET A 1 -11.46 50.50 5.24
CA MET A 1 -10.66 49.37 5.72
C MET A 1 -11.48 48.11 5.52
N THR A 2 -11.18 47.33 4.50
CA THR A 2 -11.79 46.03 4.24
C THR A 2 -10.79 44.98 4.69
N GLU A 3 -11.09 44.32 5.80
CA GLU A 3 -10.39 43.11 6.24
C GLU A 3 -10.66 42.03 5.19
N GLN A 4 -9.63 41.69 4.42
CA GLN A 4 -9.65 40.50 3.57
C GLN A 4 -9.20 39.33 4.44
N ASP A 5 -10.16 38.50 4.83
CA ASP A 5 -9.92 37.19 5.45
C ASP A 5 -9.11 36.32 4.47
N HIS A 6 -7.79 36.29 4.67
CA HIS A 6 -6.93 35.29 4.06
C HIS A 6 -7.21 33.95 4.73
N GLN A 7 -8.18 33.19 4.21
CA GLN A 7 -8.27 31.76 4.49
C GLN A 7 -7.01 31.10 3.91
N GLU A 8 -6.02 30.85 4.76
CA GLU A 8 -4.83 30.08 4.41
C GLU A 8 -5.29 28.72 3.85
N ALA A 9 -5.01 28.48 2.57
CA ALA A 9 -5.30 27.21 1.94
C ALA A 9 -4.49 26.11 2.64
N LYS A 10 -5.17 25.24 3.40
CA LYS A 10 -4.54 24.12 4.09
C LYS A 10 -3.90 23.19 3.06
N VAL A 11 -2.57 23.18 3.00
CA VAL A 11 -1.81 22.31 2.10
C VAL A 11 -1.92 20.87 2.62
N VAL A 12 -2.48 19.98 1.79
CA VAL A 12 -2.57 18.55 2.08
C VAL A 12 -1.56 17.82 1.19
N GLU A 13 -0.55 17.23 1.82
CA GLU A 13 0.52 16.51 1.13
C GLU A 13 0.36 14.99 1.25
N PRO A 14 0.77 14.22 0.23
CA PRO A 14 0.89 12.76 0.35
C PRO A 14 2.08 12.40 1.23
N LEU A 15 2.07 11.18 1.80
CA LEU A 15 3.21 10.64 2.55
C LEU A 15 4.48 10.54 1.70
N ALA A 16 4.32 10.23 0.41
CA ALA A 16 5.41 10.28 -0.56
C ALA A 16 4.89 10.50 -1.98
N LYS A 17 5.73 11.07 -2.84
CA LYS A 17 5.49 11.21 -4.28
C LYS A 17 6.71 10.73 -5.05
N PHE A 18 6.51 9.85 -6.02
CA PHE A 18 7.59 9.29 -6.84
C PHE A 18 7.09 8.80 -8.18
N GLN A 19 7.99 8.71 -9.16
CA GLN A 19 7.71 8.08 -10.46
C GLN A 19 8.08 6.60 -10.43
N SER A 20 7.28 5.77 -11.09
CA SER A 20 7.56 4.34 -11.25
C SER A 20 7.37 3.93 -12.69
N ARG A 21 8.28 3.08 -13.19
CA ARG A 21 8.23 2.55 -14.54
C ARG A 21 7.29 1.34 -14.59
N VAL A 22 6.37 1.33 -15.55
CA VAL A 22 5.50 0.20 -15.84
C VAL A 22 6.33 -0.96 -16.38
N ARG A 23 6.35 -2.05 -15.63
CA ARG A 23 7.01 -3.32 -15.96
C ARG A 23 6.01 -4.30 -16.58
N PRO A 24 6.46 -5.46 -17.10
CA PRO A 24 5.56 -6.48 -17.64
C PRO A 24 4.41 -6.79 -16.70
N GLN A 25 3.23 -7.03 -17.30
CA GLN A 25 1.95 -7.25 -16.64
C GLN A 25 1.38 -6.04 -15.87
N GLY A 26 1.94 -4.84 -16.08
CA GLY A 26 1.46 -3.62 -15.41
C GLY A 26 2.03 -3.43 -14.01
N ARG A 27 3.11 -4.14 -13.69
CA ARG A 27 3.78 -4.06 -12.39
C ARG A 27 4.46 -2.70 -12.23
N VAL A 28 4.27 -2.09 -11.08
CA VAL A 28 5.01 -0.91 -10.62
C VAL A 28 5.56 -1.23 -9.23
N MET A 29 6.52 -0.43 -8.77
CA MET A 29 7.25 -0.70 -7.55
C MET A 29 7.31 0.55 -6.67
N VAL A 30 7.09 0.36 -5.37
CA VAL A 30 7.44 1.32 -4.34
C VAL A 30 8.95 1.27 -4.09
N PRO A 31 9.68 2.38 -4.26
CA PRO A 31 11.12 2.43 -4.05
C PRO A 31 11.55 1.90 -2.69
N ILE A 32 12.71 1.23 -2.64
CA ILE A 32 13.22 0.58 -1.42
C ILE A 32 13.33 1.54 -0.23
N TYR A 33 13.85 2.76 -0.45
CA TYR A 33 14.00 3.77 0.60
C TYR A 33 12.66 4.23 1.18
N ILE A 34 11.59 4.30 0.37
CA ILE A 34 10.24 4.60 0.86
C ILE A 34 9.72 3.44 1.70
N ARG A 35 9.97 2.20 1.26
CA ARG A 35 9.56 1.01 2.01
C ARG A 35 10.27 0.91 3.34
N GLU A 36 11.58 1.14 3.36
CA GLU A 36 12.37 1.13 4.60
C GLU A 36 11.92 2.23 5.55
N TYR A 37 11.72 3.46 5.03
CA TYR A 37 11.28 4.59 5.84
C TYR A 37 9.92 4.35 6.52
N PHE A 38 8.95 3.78 5.79
CA PHE A 38 7.61 3.48 6.32
C PHE A 38 7.48 2.04 6.87
N GLY A 39 8.56 1.26 6.94
CA GLY A 39 8.52 -0.13 7.42
C GLY A 39 7.64 -1.08 6.59
N LEU A 40 7.40 -0.80 5.31
CA LEU A 40 6.50 -1.57 4.44
C LEU A 40 7.10 -2.93 4.06
N GLN A 41 6.31 -3.99 4.22
CA GLN A 41 6.70 -5.36 3.92
C GLN A 41 5.83 -6.01 2.85
N ASP A 42 6.29 -7.13 2.32
CA ASP A 42 5.47 -7.95 1.43
C ASP A 42 4.23 -8.45 2.20
N GLY A 43 3.06 -8.29 1.59
CA GLY A 43 1.76 -8.59 2.21
C GLY A 43 1.04 -7.38 2.79
N ASP A 44 1.73 -6.27 3.04
CA ASP A 44 1.11 -5.01 3.47
C ASP A 44 0.29 -4.37 2.34
N PHE A 45 -0.57 -3.41 2.69
CA PHE A 45 -1.33 -2.64 1.72
C PHE A 45 -0.88 -1.18 1.71
N VAL A 46 -0.90 -0.58 0.53
CA VAL A 46 -0.69 0.86 0.34
C VAL A 46 -1.94 1.49 -0.27
N ILE A 47 -2.29 2.67 0.18
CA ILE A 47 -3.34 3.51 -0.38
C ILE A 47 -2.66 4.53 -1.26
N VAL A 48 -2.97 4.50 -2.56
CA VAL A 48 -2.25 5.28 -3.57
C VAL A 48 -3.18 6.02 -4.52
N ILE A 49 -2.68 7.14 -5.03
CA ILE A 49 -3.21 7.77 -6.24
C ILE A 49 -2.16 7.61 -7.33
N ILE A 50 -2.53 6.90 -8.41
CA ILE A 50 -1.70 6.72 -9.59
C ILE A 50 -2.10 7.77 -10.61
N ARG A 51 -1.17 8.65 -10.95
CA ARG A 51 -1.30 9.70 -11.96
C ARG A 51 -0.62 9.24 -13.24
N ILE A 52 -1.37 9.31 -14.34
CA ILE A 52 -0.93 8.83 -15.64
C ILE A 52 -0.61 10.06 -16.50
N PRO A 53 0.68 10.31 -16.81
CA PRO A 53 1.08 11.37 -17.71
C PRO A 53 0.93 10.95 -19.18
N ASP A 54 0.73 11.91 -20.07
CA ASP A 54 0.97 11.75 -21.51
C ASP A 54 2.46 11.94 -21.86
N GLN A 55 2.77 11.92 -23.16
CA GLN A 55 4.13 12.13 -23.67
C GLN A 55 4.71 13.51 -23.31
N ASN A 56 3.85 14.50 -23.08
CA ASN A 56 4.23 15.86 -22.68
C ASN A 56 4.26 16.02 -21.15
N ARG A 57 4.18 14.92 -20.39
CA ARG A 57 4.14 14.89 -18.92
C ARG A 57 2.90 15.55 -18.31
N LYS A 58 1.86 15.83 -19.10
CA LYS A 58 0.58 16.34 -18.61
C LYS A 58 -0.24 15.18 -18.05
N ILE A 59 -0.79 15.34 -16.84
CA ILE A 59 -1.60 14.28 -16.22
C ILE A 59 -2.94 14.16 -16.95
N ILE A 60 -3.14 13.02 -17.62
CA ILE A 60 -4.37 12.68 -18.36
C ILE A 60 -5.28 11.71 -17.61
N GLY A 61 -4.78 11.02 -16.59
CA GLY A 61 -5.53 10.03 -15.82
C GLY A 61 -5.17 10.04 -14.34
N ARG A 62 -6.14 9.70 -13.49
CA ARG A 62 -5.96 9.53 -12.04
C ARG A 62 -6.73 8.29 -11.59
N VAL A 63 -6.09 7.45 -10.79
CA VAL A 63 -6.68 6.22 -10.26
C VAL A 63 -6.39 6.15 -8.77
N PHE A 64 -7.44 6.12 -7.96
CA PHE A 64 -7.34 5.81 -6.53
C PHE A 64 -7.38 4.29 -6.35
N ALA A 65 -6.46 3.74 -5.56
CA ALA A 65 -6.38 2.30 -5.34
C ALA A 65 -5.85 1.96 -3.94
N VAL A 66 -6.32 0.84 -3.42
CA VAL A 66 -5.69 0.11 -2.31
C VAL A 66 -4.98 -1.09 -2.92
N ALA A 67 -3.66 -1.14 -2.78
CA ALA A 67 -2.82 -2.11 -3.47
C ALA A 67 -2.04 -2.95 -2.46
N LYS A 68 -2.16 -4.28 -2.58
CA LYS A 68 -1.30 -5.21 -1.85
C LYS A 68 0.12 -5.17 -2.41
N LEU A 69 1.10 -5.03 -1.52
CA LEU A 69 2.50 -5.17 -1.86
C LEU A 69 2.87 -6.65 -1.96
N TYR A 70 3.51 -7.00 -3.06
CA TYR A 70 4.17 -8.28 -3.31
C TYR A 70 5.69 -8.08 -3.33
N ASP A 71 6.42 -9.15 -3.67
CA ASP A 71 7.89 -9.22 -3.70
C ASP A 71 8.56 -7.88 -4.03
N ARG A 72 9.29 -7.36 -3.05
CA ARG A 72 10.08 -6.12 -3.14
C ARG A 72 9.24 -4.87 -3.40
N GLY A 73 8.03 -4.79 -2.84
CA GLY A 73 7.20 -3.59 -2.95
C GLY A 73 6.47 -3.45 -4.27
N VAL A 74 6.29 -4.55 -4.99
CA VAL A 74 5.61 -4.54 -6.29
C VAL A 74 4.11 -4.55 -6.07
N PHE A 75 3.40 -3.75 -6.85
CA PHE A 75 1.96 -3.89 -7.03
C PHE A 75 1.58 -3.72 -8.50
N THR A 76 0.36 -4.11 -8.86
CA THR A 76 -0.06 -4.21 -10.26
C THR A 76 -1.14 -3.19 -10.59
N ILE A 77 -0.93 -2.43 -11.66
CA ILE A 77 -1.98 -1.63 -12.26
C ILE A 77 -2.93 -2.57 -13.04
N PRO A 78 -4.23 -2.62 -12.68
CA PRO A 78 -5.17 -3.53 -13.32
C PRO A 78 -5.22 -3.34 -14.84
N LYS A 79 -5.39 -4.45 -15.58
CA LYS A 79 -5.49 -4.41 -17.04
C LYS A 79 -6.53 -3.40 -17.57
N PRO A 80 -7.76 -3.30 -17.01
CA PRO A 80 -8.73 -2.31 -17.48
C PRO A 80 -8.25 -0.86 -17.36
N VAL A 81 -7.48 -0.54 -16.34
CA VAL A 81 -6.86 0.79 -16.18
C VAL A 81 -5.81 1.01 -17.26
N ARG A 82 -4.94 0.02 -17.49
CA ARG A 82 -3.89 0.13 -18.50
C ARG A 82 -4.46 0.28 -19.90
N ASP A 83 -5.46 -0.52 -20.25
CA ASP A 83 -6.12 -0.49 -21.56
C ASP A 83 -6.84 0.85 -21.77
N ARG A 84 -7.53 1.37 -20.74
CA ARG A 84 -8.23 2.67 -20.79
C ARG A 84 -7.30 3.84 -21.08
N PHE A 85 -6.09 3.83 -20.53
CA PHE A 85 -5.13 4.94 -20.65
C PHE A 85 -3.97 4.64 -21.62
N GLY A 86 -4.00 3.50 -22.31
CA GLY A 86 -2.96 3.12 -23.27
C GLY A 86 -1.58 2.88 -22.65
N LEU A 87 -1.50 2.47 -21.37
CA LEU A 87 -0.23 2.25 -20.66
C LEU A 87 0.51 1.02 -21.19
N LYS A 88 1.78 1.21 -21.53
CA LYS A 88 2.69 0.19 -22.08
C LYS A 88 3.86 -0.07 -21.13
N VAL A 89 4.55 -1.19 -21.36
CA VAL A 89 5.81 -1.48 -20.65
C VAL A 89 6.84 -0.43 -21.04
N GLY A 90 7.52 0.13 -20.05
CA GLY A 90 8.49 1.21 -20.23
C GLY A 90 7.95 2.59 -19.90
N ASP A 91 6.63 2.79 -19.92
CA ASP A 91 6.00 4.06 -19.56
C ASP A 91 6.23 4.39 -18.09
N PHE A 92 6.11 5.67 -17.73
CA PHE A 92 6.17 6.13 -16.36
C PHE A 92 4.79 6.54 -15.86
N VAL A 93 4.52 6.21 -14.60
CA VAL A 93 3.39 6.77 -13.83
C VAL A 93 3.94 7.53 -12.64
N GLU A 94 3.22 8.57 -12.19
CA GLU A 94 3.47 9.21 -10.90
C GLU A 94 2.59 8.53 -9.85
N ILE A 95 3.16 8.18 -8.70
CA ILE A 95 2.46 7.54 -7.59
C ILE A 95 2.52 8.51 -6.41
N LEU A 96 1.35 8.81 -5.86
CA LEU A 96 1.21 9.44 -4.55
C LEU A 96 0.87 8.35 -3.55
N LEU A 97 1.74 8.14 -2.57
CA LEU A 97 1.44 7.32 -1.41
C LEU A 97 0.62 8.17 -0.43
N VAL A 98 -0.62 7.78 -0.21
CA VAL A 98 -1.56 8.52 0.65
C VAL A 98 -1.56 7.94 2.05
N ASP A 99 -1.55 6.62 2.18
CA ASP A 99 -1.60 5.91 3.46
C ASP A 99 -1.13 4.46 3.29
N TYR A 100 -0.99 3.69 4.37
CA TYR A 100 -0.57 2.29 4.36
C TYR A 100 -1.12 1.48 5.54
N ILE A 101 -1.15 0.15 5.38
CA ILE A 101 -1.65 -0.80 6.39
C ILE A 101 -0.62 -1.90 6.60
N HIS A 102 -0.06 -1.97 7.81
CA HIS A 102 0.80 -3.06 8.25
C HIS A 102 -0.01 -4.28 8.69
N VAL A 103 -0.20 -5.23 7.78
CA VAL A 103 -1.06 -6.40 8.00
C VAL A 103 -0.49 -7.28 9.11
N LYS A 104 0.82 -7.51 9.12
CA LYS A 104 1.46 -8.34 10.15
C LYS A 104 1.27 -7.76 11.56
N SER A 105 1.35 -6.44 11.70
CA SER A 105 1.13 -5.74 12.98
C SER A 105 -0.32 -5.92 13.44
N LEU A 106 -1.28 -5.71 12.54
CA LEU A 106 -2.71 -5.89 12.83
C LEU A 106 -3.04 -7.33 13.26
N ILE A 107 -2.51 -8.33 12.56
CA ILE A 107 -2.74 -9.74 12.90
C ILE A 107 -2.08 -10.07 14.23
N THR A 108 -0.81 -9.69 14.43
CA THR A 108 -0.09 -9.97 15.68
C THR A 108 -0.82 -9.43 16.89
N ASN A 109 -1.31 -8.18 16.81
CA ASN A 109 -1.99 -7.52 17.91
C ASN A 109 -3.36 -8.14 18.22
N LYS A 110 -4.08 -8.65 17.21
CA LYS A 110 -5.42 -9.22 17.39
C LYS A 110 -5.41 -10.70 17.72
N MET A 111 -4.62 -11.47 16.97
CA MET A 111 -4.72 -12.94 16.90
C MET A 111 -3.48 -13.67 17.43
N GLY A 112 -2.37 -12.96 17.65
CA GLY A 112 -1.10 -13.55 18.05
C GLY A 112 -0.14 -13.80 16.88
N PRO A 113 0.97 -14.52 17.12
CA PRO A 113 2.10 -14.58 16.19
C PRO A 113 1.71 -15.18 14.83
N THR A 114 2.19 -14.56 13.76
CA THR A 114 2.03 -15.08 12.39
C THR A 114 3.08 -16.13 12.05
N LEU A 115 2.66 -17.24 11.44
CA LEU A 115 3.59 -18.23 10.91
C LEU A 115 4.36 -17.67 9.70
N SER A 116 5.68 -17.78 9.77
CA SER A 116 6.66 -17.39 8.75
C SER A 116 7.85 -18.35 8.77
N PRO A 117 8.63 -18.47 7.69
CA PRO A 117 9.79 -19.38 7.64
C PRO A 117 10.86 -19.12 8.71
N LYS A 118 10.89 -17.92 9.30
CA LYS A 118 11.84 -17.51 10.34
C LYS A 118 11.24 -17.47 11.74
N SER A 119 9.97 -17.85 11.90
CA SER A 119 9.31 -17.77 13.20
C SER A 119 9.84 -18.87 14.10
N GLN A 120 10.25 -18.49 15.29
CA GLN A 120 10.26 -19.43 16.40
C GLN A 120 8.79 -19.72 16.74
N PHE A 121 8.43 -21.00 16.78
CA PHE A 121 7.10 -21.43 17.18
C PHE A 121 7.20 -21.99 18.59
N GLU A 122 6.20 -21.70 19.41
CA GLU A 122 5.99 -22.38 20.68
C GLU A 122 4.95 -23.47 20.42
N ALA A 123 5.32 -24.72 20.71
CA ALA A 123 4.35 -25.79 20.74
C ALA A 123 3.35 -25.52 21.87
N ILE A 124 2.06 -25.69 21.58
CA ILE A 124 0.99 -25.57 22.57
C ILE A 124 0.48 -26.95 22.97
N ASP A 125 0.04 -27.08 24.21
CA ASP A 125 -0.67 -28.25 24.72
C ASP A 125 -2.20 -28.14 24.54
N GLU A 126 -2.93 -29.21 24.88
CA GLU A 126 -4.40 -29.28 24.76
C GLU A 126 -5.12 -28.20 25.59
N GLN A 127 -4.58 -27.84 26.76
CA GLN A 127 -5.20 -26.82 27.62
C GLN A 127 -5.04 -25.43 27.00
N GLN A 128 -3.87 -25.15 26.42
CA GLN A 128 -3.59 -23.92 25.71
C GLN A 128 -4.45 -23.81 24.44
N GLU A 129 -4.60 -24.90 23.68
CA GLU A 129 -5.51 -24.96 22.52
C GLU A 129 -6.94 -24.57 22.91
N ARG A 130 -7.48 -25.18 23.96
CA ARG A 130 -8.85 -24.91 24.42
C ARG A 130 -9.06 -23.44 24.81
N LYS A 131 -8.11 -22.85 25.54
CA LYS A 131 -8.16 -21.42 25.91
C LYS A 131 -8.15 -20.50 24.70
N ILE A 132 -7.37 -20.83 23.66
CA ILE A 132 -7.33 -20.06 22.41
C ILE A 132 -8.68 -20.14 21.70
N LEU A 133 -9.25 -21.33 21.57
CA LEU A 133 -10.55 -21.53 20.93
C LEU A 133 -11.67 -20.78 21.68
N GLU A 134 -11.74 -20.89 23.01
CA GLU A 134 -12.72 -20.17 23.82
C GLU A 134 -12.57 -18.64 23.65
N ARG A 135 -11.34 -18.12 23.59
CA ARG A 135 -11.10 -16.69 23.33
C ARG A 135 -11.59 -16.26 21.94
N ILE A 136 -11.43 -17.10 20.91
CA ILE A 136 -11.84 -16.77 19.54
C ILE A 136 -13.36 -16.76 19.43
N TYR A 137 -14.05 -17.73 20.04
CA TYR A 137 -15.50 -17.85 19.94
C TYR A 137 -16.30 -16.92 20.87
N ASN A 138 -15.67 -16.35 21.91
CA ASN A 138 -16.35 -15.47 22.87
C ASN A 138 -16.06 -13.97 22.67
N ASN A 139 -15.26 -13.58 21.66
CA ASN A 139 -15.00 -12.17 21.30
C ASN A 139 -15.89 -11.71 20.13
N ASP A 140 -17.21 -11.78 20.31
CA ASP A 140 -18.18 -10.98 19.54
C ASP A 140 -18.41 -9.62 20.24
#